data_AF-A0A1V5CPM6-F1
#
_entry.id   AF-A0A1V5CPM6-F1
#
_cell.length_a   1.000
_cell.length_b   1.000
_cell.length_c   1.000
_cell.angle_alpha   90.00
_cell.angle_beta   90.00
_cell.angle_gamma   90.00
#
_symmetry.space_group_name_H-M   'P 1'
#
loop_
_entity.id
_entity.type
_entity.pdbx_description
1 polymer ?
#
loop_
_entity_poly.entity_id
_entity_poly.type
_entity_poly.pdbx_seq_one_letter_code
_entity_poly.pdbx_strand_id
1 'polypeptide(L)'
;MTKGITGMMFLVVALLGFAGMNVNAAERYGLVFDVQGNVEVQGADGKVTKLKKTEHVLFPVNEGDRVKVIQGKVVIVSLKENKGYELASNSEGIVKNRKLVAVKGSVKEIQGLNPPGKGVSGSIGGIVLRSIRPCIKTVSPVNTNIFDVTPELVWNNTCRGDKKVTVKIMSGEQMIFHAESAENALKIPPGVLQYGKEYRWIIDGGKNRNISGGGFTIVSEDEAKEIAQRIAFYRERGDDLSYRLSYIFYLLDRNLNETAKAEIQKLKRDYPENTYIRETIKTD
;
A
#
# COMPACT_ATOMS: atom_id res chain seq x y z
N MET A 1 27.91 45.89 62.52
CA MET A 1 27.58 45.72 61.10
C MET A 1 27.65 44.24 60.77
N THR A 2 26.52 43.69 60.28
CA THR A 2 26.37 42.52 59.38
C THR A 2 27.20 41.26 59.68
N LYS A 3 26.64 40.24 60.37
CA LYS A 3 25.85 39.09 59.84
C LYS A 3 26.53 38.29 58.72
N GLY A 4 26.82 37.02 58.99
CA GLY A 4 27.07 35.97 58.00
C GLY A 4 26.66 34.61 58.57
N ILE A 5 25.46 34.15 58.21
CA ILE A 5 24.81 32.92 58.67
C ILE A 5 25.28 31.76 57.80
N THR A 6 25.81 30.71 58.43
CA THR A 6 26.20 29.44 57.80
C THR A 6 24.94 28.64 57.43
N GLY A 7 24.55 28.69 56.16
CA GLY A 7 23.43 27.93 55.61
C GLY A 7 23.86 26.54 55.15
N MET A 8 23.45 25.52 55.89
CA MET A 8 23.61 24.10 55.57
C MET A 8 22.58 23.72 54.49
N MET A 9 23.05 23.46 53.26
CA MET A 9 22.22 23.12 52.11
C MET A 9 21.97 21.60 52.08
N PHE A 10 20.73 21.20 52.39
CA PHE A 10 20.23 19.84 52.17
C PHE A 10 19.93 19.64 50.67
N LEU A 11 20.69 18.75 50.01
CA LEU A 11 20.45 18.30 48.65
C LEU A 11 19.47 17.11 48.68
N VAL A 12 18.19 17.36 48.38
CA VAL A 12 17.19 16.30 48.19
C VAL A 12 17.26 15.85 46.73
N VAL A 13 17.79 14.65 46.50
CA VAL A 13 17.79 13.98 45.19
C VAL A 13 16.42 13.33 44.99
N ALA A 14 15.54 13.99 44.23
CA ALA A 14 14.30 13.40 43.76
C ALA A 14 14.58 12.54 42.52
N LEU A 15 14.73 11.22 42.72
CA LEU A 15 14.68 10.21 41.67
C LEU A 15 13.24 10.12 41.14
N LEU A 16 12.92 10.91 40.12
CA LEU A 16 11.73 10.71 39.30
C LEU A 16 11.99 9.52 38.36
N GLY A 17 11.55 8.33 38.79
CA GLY A 17 11.43 7.17 37.93
C GLY A 17 10.38 7.42 36.86
N PHE A 18 10.81 7.82 35.67
CA PHE A 18 10.00 7.71 34.46
C PHE A 18 9.86 6.22 34.11
N ALA A 19 8.82 5.58 34.65
CA ALA A 19 8.32 4.35 34.09
C ALA A 19 7.82 4.68 32.68
N GLY A 20 8.59 4.27 31.67
CA GLY A 20 8.20 4.36 30.27
C GLY A 20 6.88 3.62 30.07
N MET A 21 5.80 4.37 29.94
CA MET A 21 4.54 3.84 29.43
C MET A 21 4.80 3.46 27.98
N ASN A 22 5.15 2.19 27.75
CA ASN A 22 5.06 1.58 26.43
C ASN A 22 3.59 1.62 26.03
N VAL A 23 3.19 2.69 25.36
CA VAL A 23 1.92 2.76 24.65
C VAL A 23 2.06 1.76 23.52
N ASN A 24 1.65 0.53 23.79
CA ASN A 24 1.68 -0.56 22.85
C ASN A 24 0.70 -0.18 21.73
N ALA A 25 1.21 0.35 20.62
CA ALA A 25 0.40 0.71 19.48
C ALA A 25 -0.37 -0.54 19.04
N ALA A 26 -1.71 -0.46 19.06
CA ALA A 26 -2.56 -1.60 18.73
C ALA A 26 -2.16 -2.18 17.37
N GLU A 27 -1.92 -3.49 17.32
CA GLU A 27 -1.41 -4.15 16.13
C GLU A 27 -2.43 -3.99 14.98
N ARG A 28 -1.98 -3.48 13.82
CA ARG A 28 -2.86 -3.27 12.66
C ARG A 28 -3.37 -4.60 12.12
N TYR A 29 -4.69 -4.75 12.02
CA TYR A 29 -5.33 -5.97 11.53
C TYR A 29 -5.65 -5.90 10.04
N GLY A 30 -6.32 -4.82 9.63
CA GLY A 30 -6.94 -4.71 8.32
C GLY A 30 -7.08 -3.28 7.83
N LEU A 31 -7.71 -3.15 6.67
CA LEU A 31 -8.02 -1.87 6.06
C LEU A 31 -9.48 -1.90 5.60
N VAL A 32 -10.25 -0.88 5.95
CA VAL A 32 -11.55 -0.62 5.33
C VAL A 32 -11.31 -0.43 3.85
N PHE A 33 -12.01 -1.17 3.02
CA PHE A 33 -11.79 -1.19 1.58
C PHE A 33 -13.01 -0.68 0.80
N ASP A 34 -14.22 -0.95 1.29
CA ASP A 34 -15.46 -0.39 0.75
C ASP A 34 -16.31 0.12 1.90
N VAL A 35 -16.95 1.27 1.68
CA VAL A 35 -17.98 1.82 2.57
C VAL A 35 -19.17 2.19 1.70
N GLN A 36 -20.34 1.65 2.03
CA GLN A 36 -21.62 2.04 1.46
C GLN A 36 -22.56 2.40 2.60
N GLY A 37 -23.13 3.59 2.57
CA GLY A 37 -24.02 4.08 3.62
C GLY A 37 -23.28 4.58 4.87
N ASN A 38 -23.91 4.42 6.03
CA ASN A 38 -23.48 4.97 7.30
C ASN A 38 -22.69 3.91 8.09
N VAL A 39 -21.37 4.06 8.10
CA VAL A 39 -20.44 3.16 8.77
C VAL A 39 -19.59 3.95 9.75
N GLU A 40 -19.37 3.39 10.93
CA GLU A 40 -18.55 3.97 11.99
C GLU A 40 -17.49 2.96 12.42
N VAL A 41 -16.28 3.44 12.67
CA VAL A 41 -15.22 2.66 13.34
C VAL A 41 -14.99 3.30 14.70
N GLN A 42 -15.17 2.52 15.75
CA GLN A 42 -14.80 2.89 17.10
C GLN A 42 -13.45 2.25 17.42
N GLY A 43 -12.45 3.09 17.65
CA GLY A 43 -11.14 2.64 18.09
C GLY A 43 -11.20 1.95 19.46
N ALA A 44 -10.21 1.13 19.78
CA ALA A 44 -10.05 0.56 21.12
C ALA A 44 -9.97 1.63 22.24
N ASP A 45 -9.57 2.86 21.88
CA ASP A 45 -9.57 4.06 22.72
C ASP A 45 -10.96 4.68 22.94
N GLY A 46 -12.00 4.11 22.32
CA GLY A 46 -13.37 4.59 22.36
C GLY A 46 -13.69 5.69 21.34
N LYS A 47 -12.70 6.20 20.60
CA LYS A 47 -12.91 7.27 19.61
C LYS A 47 -13.69 6.77 18.42
N VAL A 48 -14.78 7.45 18.08
CA VAL A 48 -15.64 7.10 16.94
C VAL A 48 -15.27 7.93 15.72
N THR A 49 -15.01 7.25 14.60
CA THR A 49 -14.77 7.85 13.28
C THR A 49 -15.87 7.44 12.32
N LYS A 50 -16.59 8.42 11.77
CA LYS A 50 -17.61 8.18 10.74
C LYS A 50 -16.96 8.03 9.39
N LEU A 51 -17.13 6.88 8.75
CA LEU A 51 -16.53 6.60 7.47
C LEU A 51 -17.38 7.11 6.32
N LYS A 52 -16.73 7.69 5.32
CA LYS A 52 -17.31 8.08 4.04
C LYS A 52 -16.64 7.33 2.90
N LYS A 53 -17.44 6.91 1.91
CA LYS A 53 -17.03 6.09 0.76
C LYS A 53 -15.75 6.58 0.06
N THR A 54 -15.55 7.88 -0.11
CA THR A 54 -14.44 8.42 -0.90
C THR A 54 -13.21 8.77 -0.08
N GLU A 55 -13.41 9.09 1.20
CA GLU A 55 -12.36 9.57 2.12
C GLU A 55 -11.71 8.42 2.87
N HIS A 56 -12.46 7.37 3.22
CA HIS A 56 -12.04 6.34 4.17
C HIS A 56 -11.77 4.98 3.52
N VAL A 57 -11.56 4.97 2.19
CA VAL A 57 -11.00 3.79 1.52
C VAL A 57 -9.55 3.67 1.96
N LEU A 58 -9.22 2.49 2.47
CA LEU A 58 -7.98 2.11 3.13
C LEU A 58 -7.79 2.70 4.54
N PHE A 59 -8.88 3.09 5.21
CA PHE A 59 -8.85 3.45 6.63
C PHE A 59 -8.40 2.24 7.48
N PRO A 60 -7.44 2.41 8.40
CA PRO A 60 -6.92 1.31 9.22
C PRO A 60 -7.99 0.72 10.14
N VAL A 61 -7.92 -0.59 10.36
CA VAL A 61 -8.64 -1.25 11.44
C VAL A 61 -7.62 -2.03 12.26
N ASN A 62 -7.52 -1.71 13.55
CA ASN A 62 -6.55 -2.28 14.47
C ASN A 62 -7.21 -3.37 15.34
N GLU A 63 -6.37 -4.16 16.01
CA GLU A 63 -6.82 -5.10 17.03
C GLU A 63 -7.60 -4.37 18.14
N GLY A 64 -8.79 -4.87 18.48
CA GLY A 64 -9.68 -4.25 19.46
C GLY A 64 -10.69 -3.25 18.89
N ASP A 65 -10.50 -2.78 17.65
CA ASP A 65 -11.44 -1.85 17.02
C ASP A 65 -12.80 -2.52 16.75
N ARG A 66 -13.86 -1.72 16.88
CA ARG A 66 -15.24 -2.10 16.53
C ARG A 66 -15.68 -1.39 15.27
N VAL A 67 -16.24 -2.13 14.33
CA VAL A 67 -16.79 -1.58 13.09
C VAL A 67 -18.30 -1.79 13.10
N LYS A 68 -19.03 -0.69 13.10
CA LYS A 68 -20.50 -0.68 13.14
C LYS A 68 -21.05 -0.17 11.82
N VAL A 69 -21.96 -0.94 11.24
CA VAL A 69 -22.68 -0.56 10.02
C VAL A 69 -24.13 -0.29 10.40
N ILE A 70 -24.50 0.98 10.44
CA ILE A 70 -25.88 1.39 10.73
C ILE A 70 -26.74 1.09 9.51
N GLN A 71 -26.30 1.54 8.33
CA GLN A 71 -27.02 1.37 7.08
C GLN A 71 -26.02 1.16 5.94
N GLY A 72 -26.33 0.25 5.02
CA GLY A 72 -25.47 -0.13 3.90
C GLY A 72 -24.52 -1.27 4.24
N LYS A 73 -23.23 -1.14 3.93
CA LYS A 73 -22.22 -2.18 4.14
C LYS A 73 -20.79 -1.64 4.23
N VAL A 74 -19.92 -2.40 4.86
CA VAL A 74 -18.47 -2.17 4.85
C VAL A 74 -17.73 -3.45 4.48
N VAL A 75 -16.65 -3.32 3.72
CA VAL A 75 -15.70 -4.42 3.45
C VAL A 75 -14.38 -4.06 4.09
N ILE A 76 -13.78 -4.99 4.84
CA ILE A 76 -12.47 -4.86 5.47
C ILE A 76 -11.57 -5.95 4.93
N VAL A 77 -10.38 -5.61 4.45
CA VAL A 77 -9.38 -6.58 3.99
C VAL A 77 -8.38 -6.83 5.12
N SER A 78 -8.21 -8.09 5.51
CA SER A 78 -7.24 -8.51 6.51
C SER A 78 -5.83 -8.48 5.92
N LEU A 79 -4.91 -7.80 6.60
CA LEU A 79 -3.48 -7.77 6.24
C LEU A 79 -2.74 -9.07 6.57
N LYS A 80 -3.40 -9.98 7.31
CA LYS A 80 -2.80 -11.21 7.81
C LYS A 80 -3.39 -12.47 7.20
N GLU A 81 -4.68 -12.46 6.90
CA GLU A 81 -5.41 -13.69 6.59
C GLU A 81 -5.70 -13.90 5.09
N ASN A 82 -5.20 -13.02 4.20
CA ASN A 82 -5.50 -13.07 2.75
C ASN A 82 -7.00 -13.21 2.45
N LYS A 83 -7.81 -12.55 3.29
CA LYS A 83 -9.26 -12.60 3.30
C LYS A 83 -9.81 -11.20 3.43
N GLY A 84 -11.01 -10.99 2.92
CA GLY A 84 -11.82 -9.84 3.31
C GLY A 84 -13.06 -10.25 4.08
N TYR A 85 -13.65 -9.28 4.74
CA TYR A 85 -14.82 -9.44 5.60
C TYR A 85 -15.83 -8.37 5.23
N GLU A 86 -17.07 -8.77 4.98
CA GLU A 86 -18.18 -7.86 4.73
C GLU A 86 -19.12 -7.84 5.93
N LEU A 87 -19.48 -6.64 6.36
CA LEU A 87 -20.56 -6.41 7.33
C LEU A 87 -21.69 -5.69 6.61
N ALA A 88 -22.89 -6.25 6.74
CA ALA A 88 -24.11 -5.68 6.17
C ALA A 88 -24.76 -4.67 7.13
N SER A 89 -25.91 -4.13 6.74
CA SER A 89 -26.67 -3.17 7.55
C SER A 89 -27.07 -3.76 8.90
N ASN A 90 -27.05 -2.94 9.94
CA ASN A 90 -27.34 -3.33 11.32
C ASN A 90 -26.37 -4.37 11.90
N SER A 91 -25.19 -4.55 11.30
CA SER A 91 -24.12 -5.40 11.83
C SER A 91 -23.09 -4.59 12.61
N GLU A 92 -22.43 -5.27 13.54
CA GLU A 92 -21.25 -4.79 14.26
C GLU A 92 -20.23 -5.93 14.33
N GLY A 93 -18.98 -5.64 14.00
CA GLY A 93 -17.87 -6.58 14.15
C GLY A 93 -16.79 -5.99 15.05
N ILE A 94 -16.06 -6.86 15.73
CA ILE A 94 -14.89 -6.52 16.53
C ILE A 94 -13.69 -7.29 16.01
N VAL A 95 -12.55 -6.63 15.92
CA VAL A 95 -11.29 -7.30 15.65
C VAL A 95 -10.77 -7.93 16.95
N LYS A 96 -10.76 -9.26 17.01
CA LYS A 96 -10.27 -10.00 18.16
C LYS A 96 -9.51 -11.25 17.72
N ASN A 97 -8.39 -11.51 18.36
CA ASN A 97 -7.49 -12.62 18.06
C ASN A 97 -7.10 -12.64 16.57
N ARG A 98 -6.81 -11.46 16.00
CA ARG A 98 -6.46 -11.30 14.59
C ARG A 98 -7.53 -11.78 13.62
N LYS A 99 -8.81 -11.71 14.01
CA LYS A 99 -9.98 -12.03 13.18
C LYS A 99 -11.06 -11.01 13.39
N LEU A 100 -11.81 -10.69 12.33
CA LEU A 100 -13.05 -9.93 12.47
C LEU A 100 -14.20 -10.88 12.86
N VAL A 101 -14.73 -10.68 14.06
CA VAL A 101 -15.81 -11.50 14.62
C VAL A 101 -17.07 -10.64 14.75
N ALA A 102 -18.23 -11.22 14.42
CA ALA A 102 -19.51 -10.52 14.59
C ALA A 102 -19.83 -10.34 16.08
N VAL A 103 -20.09 -9.09 16.48
CA VAL A 103 -20.70 -8.73 17.77
C VAL A 103 -22.23 -8.69 17.63
N LYS A 104 -22.71 -8.19 16.49
CA LYS A 104 -24.13 -8.11 16.14
C LYS A 104 -24.31 -8.34 14.65
N GLY A 105 -25.39 -8.99 14.24
CA GLY A 105 -25.69 -9.26 12.83
C GLY A 105 -24.74 -10.32 12.27
N SER A 106 -24.33 -10.14 11.01
CA SER A 106 -23.43 -11.07 10.32
C SER A 106 -22.16 -10.39 9.81
N VAL A 107 -21.06 -11.16 9.87
CA VAL A 107 -19.79 -10.90 9.19
C VAL A 107 -19.62 -12.02 8.17
N LYS A 108 -19.51 -11.69 6.89
CA LYS A 108 -19.31 -12.65 5.81
C LYS A 108 -17.86 -12.62 5.34
N GLU A 109 -17.19 -13.76 5.35
CA GLU A 109 -15.88 -13.90 4.73
C GLU A 109 -16.00 -13.82 3.20
N ILE A 110 -15.12 -13.03 2.58
CA ILE A 110 -14.98 -12.90 1.14
C ILE A 110 -13.58 -13.43 0.77
N GLN A 111 -13.58 -14.47 -0.07
CA GLN A 111 -12.35 -15.01 -0.65
C GLN A 111 -11.89 -14.18 -1.86
N GLY A 112 -10.60 -14.27 -2.19
CA GLY A 112 -10.01 -13.56 -3.33
C GLY A 112 -9.61 -12.11 -3.06
N LEU A 113 -9.72 -11.66 -1.81
CA LEU A 113 -9.26 -10.34 -1.38
C LEU A 113 -7.92 -10.46 -0.68
N ASN A 114 -6.87 -10.18 -1.45
CA ASN A 114 -5.53 -10.18 -0.92
C ASN A 114 -5.17 -8.75 -0.46
N PRO A 115 -4.58 -8.61 0.74
CA PRO A 115 -3.96 -7.35 1.12
C PRO A 115 -2.81 -7.02 0.16
N PRO A 116 -2.46 -5.73 0.03
CA PRO A 116 -1.28 -5.32 -0.73
C PRO A 116 -0.04 -6.11 -0.26
N GLY A 117 0.70 -6.72 -1.19
CA GLY A 117 2.02 -7.31 -0.94
C GLY A 117 2.09 -8.76 -0.43
N LYS A 118 0.97 -9.50 -0.25
CA LYS A 118 1.00 -10.90 0.27
C LYS A 118 0.32 -11.97 -0.61
N GLY A 119 0.12 -11.69 -1.88
CA GLY A 119 -0.49 -12.65 -2.81
C GLY A 119 0.49 -13.65 -3.42
N VAL A 120 -0.01 -14.86 -3.74
CA VAL A 120 0.61 -15.84 -4.65
C VAL A 120 0.78 -15.22 -6.04
N SER A 121 1.68 -15.74 -6.89
CA SER A 121 1.80 -15.30 -8.29
C SER A 121 0.42 -15.31 -8.99
N GLY A 122 0.00 -14.16 -9.55
CA GLY A 122 -1.35 -13.91 -10.07
C GLY A 122 -2.34 -13.25 -9.08
N SER A 123 -2.07 -13.29 -7.78
CA SER A 123 -2.68 -12.42 -6.77
C SER A 123 -1.81 -11.19 -6.58
N ILE A 124 -2.07 -10.25 -7.48
CA ILE A 124 -1.38 -8.97 -7.62
C ILE A 124 -1.56 -8.17 -6.32
N GLY A 125 -0.51 -7.45 -5.90
CA GLY A 125 -0.57 -6.37 -4.91
C GLY A 125 -1.41 -5.17 -5.37
N GLY A 126 -2.53 -5.45 -6.03
CA GLY A 126 -3.48 -4.53 -6.60
C GLY A 126 -4.88 -5.06 -6.35
N ILE A 127 -5.62 -4.31 -5.56
CA ILE A 127 -6.92 -4.75 -5.06
C ILE A 127 -7.93 -4.62 -6.21
N VAL A 128 -8.17 -5.71 -6.95
CA VAL A 128 -9.22 -5.75 -7.96
C VAL A 128 -10.53 -6.09 -7.27
N LEU A 129 -11.41 -5.09 -7.10
CA LEU A 129 -12.72 -5.35 -6.54
C LEU A 129 -13.81 -4.51 -7.17
N ARG A 130 -14.96 -5.19 -7.30
CA ARG A 130 -16.25 -4.73 -7.83
C ARG A 130 -16.34 -4.62 -9.34
N SER A 131 -16.31 -5.80 -9.95
CA SER A 131 -17.28 -6.20 -10.97
C SER A 131 -17.22 -7.72 -11.10
N ILE A 132 -18.33 -8.37 -11.45
CA ILE A 132 -18.31 -9.78 -11.91
C ILE A 132 -17.35 -9.92 -13.12
N ARG A 133 -17.01 -8.80 -13.77
CA ARG A 133 -16.02 -8.64 -14.83
C ARG A 133 -15.19 -7.37 -14.57
N PRO A 134 -14.06 -7.44 -13.86
CA PRO A 134 -13.21 -6.27 -13.62
C PRO A 134 -12.71 -5.71 -14.96
N CYS A 135 -12.87 -4.41 -15.15
CA CYS A 135 -12.46 -3.74 -16.38
C CYS A 135 -11.34 -2.71 -16.18
N ILE A 136 -10.98 -2.42 -14.92
CA ILE A 136 -9.78 -1.64 -14.57
C ILE A 136 -8.74 -2.59 -13.98
N LYS A 137 -7.52 -2.55 -14.51
CA LYS A 137 -6.39 -3.32 -14.02
C LYS A 137 -5.17 -2.41 -13.86
N THR A 138 -4.66 -2.29 -12.65
CA THR A 138 -3.35 -1.65 -12.42
C THR A 138 -2.25 -2.42 -13.12
N VAL A 139 -1.34 -1.68 -13.77
CA VAL A 139 -0.19 -2.23 -14.50
C VAL A 139 1.10 -1.97 -13.73
N SER A 140 1.35 -0.71 -13.32
CA SER A 140 2.62 -0.32 -12.69
C SER A 140 2.44 0.98 -11.91
N PRO A 141 3.15 1.22 -10.81
CA PRO A 141 3.96 0.27 -10.05
C PRO A 141 3.11 -0.64 -9.16
N VAL A 142 3.51 -1.90 -9.04
CA VAL A 142 2.87 -2.89 -8.16
C VAL A 142 3.92 -3.70 -7.40
N ASN A 143 3.93 -3.56 -6.07
CA ASN A 143 4.83 -4.26 -5.15
C ASN A 143 6.30 -4.19 -5.59
N THR A 144 6.77 -2.98 -5.92
CA THR A 144 8.13 -2.74 -6.42
C THR A 144 8.76 -1.58 -5.66
N ASN A 145 10.08 -1.61 -5.60
CA ASN A 145 10.87 -0.43 -5.27
C ASN A 145 10.95 0.49 -6.49
N ILE A 146 11.07 1.78 -6.23
CA ILE A 146 11.25 2.84 -7.22
C ILE A 146 12.31 3.81 -6.69
N PHE A 147 13.16 4.32 -7.57
CA PHE A 147 14.23 5.28 -7.24
C PHE A 147 14.00 6.69 -7.82
N ASP A 148 12.90 6.89 -8.55
CA ASP A 148 12.37 8.19 -9.00
C ASP A 148 11.20 8.63 -8.10
N VAL A 149 11.23 9.87 -7.60
CA VAL A 149 10.16 10.48 -6.78
C VAL A 149 8.98 10.99 -7.61
N THR A 150 9.06 10.90 -8.93
CA THR A 150 8.00 11.26 -9.87
C THR A 150 7.58 10.07 -10.72
N PRO A 151 7.27 8.88 -10.17
CA PRO A 151 6.90 7.73 -11.00
C PRO A 151 5.66 8.03 -11.85
N GLU A 152 5.54 7.31 -12.96
CA GLU A 152 4.29 7.24 -13.70
C GLU A 152 3.47 6.05 -13.19
N LEU A 153 2.22 6.29 -12.82
CA LEU A 153 1.26 5.26 -12.45
C LEU A 153 0.51 4.86 -13.71
N VAL A 154 0.49 3.57 -14.05
CA VAL A 154 -0.06 3.03 -15.30
C VAL A 154 -1.12 1.98 -14.99
N TRP A 155 -2.20 2.01 -15.76
CA TRP A 155 -3.30 1.05 -15.68
C TRP A 155 -3.91 0.77 -17.05
N ASN A 156 -4.78 -0.23 -17.10
CA ASN A 156 -5.59 -0.53 -18.26
C ASN A 156 -7.06 -0.36 -17.90
N ASN A 157 -7.74 0.57 -18.58
CA ASN A 157 -9.17 0.78 -18.46
C ASN A 157 -9.93 0.29 -19.72
N THR A 158 -10.51 -0.90 -19.59
CA THR A 158 -11.38 -1.54 -20.60
C THR A 158 -12.87 -1.35 -20.31
N CYS A 159 -13.23 -0.48 -19.36
CA CYS A 159 -14.63 -0.24 -19.01
C CYS A 159 -15.40 0.40 -20.17
N ARG A 160 -16.68 0.03 -20.29
CA ARG A 160 -17.60 0.65 -21.26
C ARG A 160 -18.08 2.01 -20.73
N GLY A 161 -18.24 2.98 -21.63
CA GLY A 161 -18.75 4.31 -21.29
C GLY A 161 -17.64 5.27 -20.85
N ASP A 162 -17.93 6.11 -19.86
CA ASP A 162 -16.98 7.07 -19.30
C ASP A 162 -15.77 6.34 -18.70
N LYS A 163 -14.58 6.71 -19.19
CA LYS A 163 -13.30 6.15 -18.78
C LYS A 163 -12.57 7.00 -17.76
N LYS A 164 -13.15 8.11 -17.32
CA LYS A 164 -12.58 8.90 -16.23
C LYS A 164 -12.44 8.05 -14.97
N VAL A 165 -11.26 8.12 -14.39
CA VAL A 165 -10.92 7.48 -13.13
C VAL A 165 -10.40 8.52 -12.15
N THR A 166 -10.61 8.27 -10.86
CA THR A 166 -9.93 9.01 -9.80
C THR A 166 -8.75 8.20 -9.30
N VAL A 167 -7.55 8.74 -9.43
CA VAL A 167 -6.32 8.19 -8.87
C VAL A 167 -6.08 8.81 -7.51
N LYS A 168 -5.76 8.01 -6.50
CA LYS A 168 -5.43 8.48 -5.15
C LYS A 168 -4.17 7.80 -4.66
N ILE A 169 -3.28 8.56 -4.02
CA ILE A 169 -2.05 8.05 -3.39
C ILE A 169 -2.13 8.29 -1.90
N MET A 170 -1.68 7.31 -1.13
CA MET A 170 -1.62 7.32 0.31
C MET A 170 -0.21 6.99 0.78
N SER A 171 0.22 7.65 1.85
CA SER A 171 1.37 7.23 2.66
C SER A 171 0.89 6.97 4.08
N GLY A 172 1.09 5.73 4.56
CA GLY A 172 0.39 5.27 5.76
C GLY A 172 -1.12 5.46 5.60
N GLU A 173 -1.72 6.26 6.48
CA GLU A 173 -3.19 6.49 6.55
C GLU A 173 -3.63 7.78 5.87
N GLN A 174 -2.68 8.62 5.43
CA GLN A 174 -2.99 9.92 4.86
C GLN A 174 -3.06 9.81 3.34
N MET A 175 -4.16 10.30 2.77
CA MET A 175 -4.21 10.60 1.33
C MET A 175 -3.36 11.85 1.09
N ILE A 176 -2.28 11.67 0.33
CA ILE A 176 -1.32 12.74 0.05
C ILE A 176 -1.54 13.36 -1.33
N PHE A 177 -2.27 12.66 -2.19
CA PHE A 177 -2.52 13.11 -3.55
C PHE A 177 -3.78 12.47 -4.12
N HIS A 178 -4.51 13.24 -4.92
CA HIS A 178 -5.58 12.73 -5.75
C HIS A 178 -5.70 13.53 -7.05
N ALA A 179 -6.06 12.85 -8.13
CA ALA A 179 -6.31 13.49 -9.42
C ALA A 179 -7.34 12.68 -10.21
N GLU A 180 -8.05 13.35 -11.11
CA GLU A 180 -8.84 12.67 -12.15
C GLU A 180 -7.99 12.50 -13.41
N SER A 181 -8.14 11.37 -14.08
CA SER A 181 -7.53 11.13 -15.38
C SER A 181 -8.50 10.40 -16.31
N ALA A 182 -8.52 10.79 -17.57
CA ALA A 182 -9.19 10.06 -18.65
C ALA A 182 -8.23 9.12 -19.40
N GLU A 183 -6.94 9.20 -19.08
CA GLU A 183 -5.89 8.40 -19.70
C GLU A 183 -5.69 7.07 -18.96
N ASN A 184 -4.71 6.29 -19.43
CA ASN A 184 -4.28 5.03 -18.81
C ASN A 184 -2.97 5.20 -18.01
N ALA A 185 -2.54 6.44 -17.81
CA ALA A 185 -1.34 6.79 -17.07
C ALA A 185 -1.51 8.11 -16.31
N LEU A 186 -0.69 8.31 -15.28
CA LEU A 186 -0.58 9.55 -14.53
C LEU A 186 0.84 9.70 -13.97
N LYS A 187 1.57 10.70 -14.47
CA LYS A 187 2.87 11.11 -13.91
C LYS A 187 2.64 11.87 -12.60
N ILE A 188 3.35 11.46 -11.54
CA ILE A 188 3.21 12.10 -10.24
C ILE A 188 4.01 13.41 -10.20
N PRO A 189 3.39 14.54 -9.78
CA PRO A 189 4.10 15.81 -9.69
C PRO A 189 5.28 15.78 -8.70
N PRO A 190 6.34 16.57 -8.96
CA PRO A 190 7.42 16.77 -7.99
C PRO A 190 6.89 17.23 -6.63
N GLY A 191 7.52 16.76 -5.55
CA GLY A 191 7.20 17.15 -4.18
C GLY A 191 6.04 16.39 -3.53
N VAL A 192 5.29 15.57 -4.27
CA VAL A 192 4.23 14.71 -3.72
C VAL A 192 4.82 13.51 -2.96
N LEU A 193 5.85 12.89 -3.52
CA LEU A 193 6.52 11.73 -2.93
C LEU A 193 7.88 12.11 -2.34
N GLN A 194 8.34 11.30 -1.40
CA GLN A 194 9.57 11.47 -0.64
C GLN A 194 10.34 10.14 -0.62
N TYR A 195 11.66 10.24 -0.56
CA TYR A 195 12.54 9.08 -0.40
C TYR A 195 12.32 8.35 0.93
N GLY A 196 12.55 7.05 0.94
CA GLY A 196 12.46 6.19 2.13
C GLY A 196 11.03 5.96 2.63
N LYS A 197 10.01 6.11 1.78
CA LYS A 197 8.60 5.99 2.15
C LYS A 197 7.89 4.92 1.31
N GLU A 198 6.96 4.25 1.97
CA GLU A 198 6.01 3.34 1.32
C GLU A 198 4.74 4.11 0.93
N TYR A 199 4.26 3.80 -0.27
CA TYR A 199 3.06 4.36 -0.84
C TYR A 199 2.11 3.27 -1.32
N ARG A 200 0.83 3.60 -1.22
CA ARG A 200 -0.25 2.81 -1.79
C ARG A 200 -1.06 3.71 -2.69
N TRP A 201 -1.54 3.19 -3.80
CA TRP A 201 -2.36 3.97 -4.71
C TRP A 201 -3.53 3.16 -5.22
N ILE A 202 -4.62 3.86 -5.51
CA ILE A 202 -5.86 3.27 -6.00
C ILE A 202 -6.39 4.05 -7.19
N ILE A 203 -7.13 3.34 -8.03
CA ILE A 203 -7.83 3.84 -9.20
C ILE A 203 -9.29 3.49 -9.00
N ASP A 204 -10.15 4.51 -8.93
CA ASP A 204 -11.58 4.36 -8.79
C ASP A 204 -12.28 4.76 -10.09
N GLY A 205 -12.97 3.81 -10.72
CA GLY A 205 -13.81 4.02 -11.91
C GLY A 205 -15.16 4.67 -11.60
N GLY A 206 -15.36 5.18 -10.39
CA GLY A 206 -16.52 5.96 -9.98
C GLY A 206 -17.84 5.17 -10.06
N LYS A 207 -18.66 5.50 -11.07
CA LYS A 207 -20.01 4.92 -11.25
C LYS A 207 -19.98 3.42 -11.52
N ASN A 208 -18.95 2.95 -12.21
CA ASN A 208 -18.81 1.54 -12.59
C ASN A 208 -18.36 0.65 -11.42
N ARG A 209 -18.11 1.23 -10.24
CA ARG A 209 -17.63 0.56 -9.02
C ARG A 209 -16.35 -0.25 -9.21
N ASN A 210 -15.65 -0.14 -10.32
CA ASN A 210 -14.40 -0.86 -10.56
C ASN A 210 -13.27 -0.16 -9.82
N ILE A 211 -12.58 -0.88 -8.96
CA ILE A 211 -11.42 -0.38 -8.23
C ILE A 211 -10.23 -1.29 -8.51
N SER A 212 -9.08 -0.68 -8.76
CA SER A 212 -7.77 -1.34 -8.80
C SER A 212 -6.77 -0.51 -8.00
N GLY A 213 -5.56 -1.03 -7.77
CA GLY A 213 -4.54 -0.28 -7.04
C GLY A 213 -3.18 -0.96 -7.11
N GLY A 214 -2.21 -0.36 -6.42
CA GLY A 214 -0.86 -0.88 -6.30
C GLY A 214 -0.21 -0.40 -5.01
N GLY A 215 0.94 -0.97 -4.69
CA GLY A 215 1.84 -0.48 -3.63
C GLY A 215 3.25 -0.34 -4.18
N PHE A 216 4.03 0.59 -3.65
CA PHE A 216 5.43 0.74 -4.01
C PHE A 216 6.19 1.48 -2.91
N THR A 217 7.50 1.28 -2.88
CA THR A 217 8.38 1.98 -1.95
C THR A 217 9.32 2.86 -2.74
N ILE A 218 9.44 4.12 -2.37
CA ILE A 218 10.55 4.95 -2.82
C ILE A 218 11.74 4.62 -1.92
N VAL A 219 12.83 4.13 -2.50
CA VAL A 219 14.06 3.79 -1.76
C VAL A 219 14.63 5.04 -1.06
N SER A 220 15.61 4.87 -0.18
CA SER A 220 16.29 6.05 0.39
C SER A 220 17.01 6.87 -0.68
N GLU A 221 17.31 8.14 -0.42
CA GLU A 221 17.97 8.99 -1.42
C GLU A 221 19.39 8.48 -1.77
N ASP A 222 20.14 8.02 -0.76
CA ASP A 222 21.47 7.45 -0.96
C ASP A 222 21.41 6.15 -1.75
N GLU A 223 20.44 5.29 -1.44
CA GLU A 223 20.19 4.06 -2.21
C GLU A 223 19.74 4.38 -3.64
N ALA A 224 18.93 5.41 -3.87
CA ALA A 224 18.55 5.84 -5.21
C ALA A 224 19.77 6.27 -6.03
N LYS A 225 20.72 7.01 -5.42
CA LYS A 225 21.98 7.40 -6.07
C LYS A 225 22.85 6.19 -6.40
N GLU A 226 23.00 5.26 -5.46
CA GLU A 226 23.74 4.00 -5.68
C GLU A 226 23.11 3.18 -6.82
N ILE A 227 21.78 3.03 -6.81
CA ILE A 227 21.03 2.33 -7.85
C ILE A 227 21.25 3.00 -9.21
N ALA A 228 21.15 4.32 -9.29
CA ALA A 228 21.36 5.06 -10.53
C ALA A 228 22.78 4.85 -11.10
N GLN A 229 23.80 4.92 -10.24
CA GLN A 229 25.20 4.66 -10.64
C GLN A 229 25.40 3.23 -11.14
N ARG A 230 24.83 2.23 -10.42
CA ARG A 230 24.95 0.83 -10.82
C ARG A 230 24.21 0.54 -12.14
N ILE A 231 23.03 1.13 -12.33
CA ILE A 231 22.28 1.04 -13.60
C ILE A 231 23.11 1.62 -14.75
N ALA A 232 23.76 2.78 -14.56
CA ALA A 232 24.62 3.37 -15.58
C ALA A 232 25.79 2.43 -15.95
N PHE A 233 26.48 1.87 -14.94
CA PHE A 233 27.57 0.91 -15.13
C PHE A 233 27.17 -0.31 -15.98
N TYR A 234 25.97 -0.87 -15.74
CA TYR A 234 25.47 -2.01 -16.52
C TYR A 234 25.10 -1.61 -17.95
N ARG A 235 24.50 -0.42 -18.13
CA ARG A 235 24.09 0.07 -19.46
C ARG A 235 25.27 0.34 -20.39
N GLU A 236 26.39 0.81 -19.85
CA GLU A 236 27.64 0.99 -20.62
C GLU A 236 28.19 -0.32 -21.20
N ARG A 237 27.83 -1.46 -20.60
CA ARG A 237 28.24 -2.81 -21.05
C ARG A 237 27.06 -3.60 -21.63
N GLY A 238 26.03 -2.90 -22.10
CA GLY A 238 24.74 -3.44 -22.48
C GLY A 238 24.74 -4.39 -23.68
N ASP A 239 25.86 -4.51 -24.40
CA ASP A 239 26.00 -5.40 -25.56
C ASP A 239 26.40 -6.83 -25.18
N ASP A 240 26.94 -7.04 -23.97
CA ASP A 240 27.35 -8.35 -23.46
C ASP A 240 26.17 -9.04 -22.74
N LEU A 241 25.79 -10.22 -23.23
CA LEU A 241 24.68 -11.01 -22.67
C LEU A 241 24.87 -11.32 -21.18
N SER A 242 26.07 -11.66 -20.73
CA SER A 242 26.36 -11.95 -19.33
C SER A 242 26.17 -10.73 -18.44
N TYR A 243 26.53 -9.53 -18.92
CA TYR A 243 26.26 -8.28 -18.22
C TYR A 243 24.78 -7.94 -18.18
N ARG A 244 24.04 -8.18 -19.26
CA ARG A 244 22.58 -7.96 -19.28
C ARG A 244 21.83 -8.88 -18.31
N LEU A 245 22.24 -10.14 -18.22
CA LEU A 245 21.67 -11.08 -17.24
C LEU A 245 22.01 -10.65 -15.82
N SER A 246 23.27 -10.27 -15.56
CA SER A 246 23.69 -9.73 -14.26
C SER A 246 22.91 -8.47 -13.87
N TYR A 247 22.64 -7.60 -14.84
CA TYR A 247 21.82 -6.41 -14.64
C TYR A 247 20.39 -6.76 -14.26
N ILE A 248 19.76 -7.73 -14.94
CA ILE A 248 18.42 -8.21 -14.59
C ILE A 248 18.38 -8.77 -13.18
N PHE A 249 19.36 -9.61 -12.79
CA PHE A 249 19.42 -10.14 -11.43
C PHE A 249 19.60 -9.05 -10.39
N TYR A 250 20.46 -8.06 -10.64
CA TYR A 250 20.61 -6.89 -9.79
C TYR A 250 19.28 -6.14 -9.59
N LEU A 251 18.51 -5.93 -10.66
CA LEU A 251 17.20 -5.28 -10.57
C LEU A 251 16.21 -6.10 -9.72
N LEU A 252 16.17 -7.41 -9.90
CA LEU A 252 15.31 -8.32 -9.13
C LEU A 252 15.69 -8.35 -7.64
N ASP A 253 16.99 -8.43 -7.33
CA ASP A 253 17.51 -8.42 -5.96
C ASP A 253 17.16 -7.11 -5.23
N ARG A 254 17.10 -5.99 -5.96
CA ARG A 254 16.68 -4.69 -5.44
C ARG A 254 15.17 -4.47 -5.46
N ASN A 255 14.39 -5.49 -5.81
CA ASN A 255 12.93 -5.43 -5.95
C ASN A 255 12.48 -4.34 -6.96
N LEU A 256 13.29 -4.04 -7.98
CA LEU A 256 12.99 -3.13 -9.09
C LEU A 256 12.27 -3.88 -10.22
N ASN A 257 11.18 -4.58 -9.87
CA ASN A 257 10.54 -5.61 -10.69
C ASN A 257 10.07 -5.08 -12.04
N GLU A 258 9.57 -3.84 -12.08
CA GLU A 258 9.09 -3.20 -13.31
C GLU A 258 10.23 -2.91 -14.29
N THR A 259 11.35 -2.39 -13.78
CA THR A 259 12.56 -2.18 -14.58
C THR A 259 13.13 -3.51 -15.05
N ALA A 260 13.17 -4.53 -14.17
CA ALA A 260 13.61 -5.87 -14.52
C ALA A 260 12.75 -6.46 -15.66
N LYS A 261 11.42 -6.36 -15.54
CA LYS A 261 10.47 -6.84 -16.57
C LYS A 261 10.70 -6.16 -17.92
N ALA A 262 10.92 -4.84 -17.93
CA ALA A 262 11.24 -4.12 -19.16
C ALA A 262 12.54 -4.61 -19.82
N GLU A 263 13.61 -4.82 -19.03
CA GLU A 263 14.90 -5.31 -19.53
C GLU A 263 14.83 -6.76 -20.01
N ILE A 264 14.05 -7.61 -19.33
CA ILE A 264 13.78 -8.99 -19.76
C ILE A 264 13.06 -9.00 -21.11
N GLN A 265 12.06 -8.15 -21.29
CA GLN A 265 11.34 -8.05 -22.56
C GLN A 265 12.25 -7.54 -23.68
N LYS A 266 13.16 -6.60 -23.37
CA LYS A 266 14.20 -6.17 -24.32
C LYS A 266 15.11 -7.33 -24.68
N LEU A 267 15.58 -8.09 -23.69
CA LEU A 267 16.46 -9.24 -23.91
C LEU A 267 15.81 -10.32 -24.79
N LYS A 268 14.52 -10.63 -24.57
CA LYS A 268 13.76 -11.57 -25.41
C LYS A 268 13.63 -11.11 -26.87
N ARG A 269 13.51 -9.80 -27.11
CA ARG A 269 13.47 -9.25 -28.48
C ARG A 269 14.84 -9.31 -29.17
N ASP A 270 15.91 -9.08 -28.41
CA ASP A 270 17.26 -9.06 -28.96
C ASP A 270 17.81 -10.47 -29.23
N TYR A 271 17.30 -11.49 -28.53
CA TYR A 271 17.70 -12.90 -28.68
C TYR A 271 16.50 -13.86 -28.83
N PRO A 272 15.70 -13.74 -29.90
CA PRO A 272 14.45 -14.51 -30.05
C PRO A 272 14.65 -16.03 -30.16
N GLU A 273 15.80 -16.45 -30.68
CA GLU A 273 16.16 -17.86 -30.89
C GLU A 273 16.74 -18.54 -29.64
N ASN A 274 17.04 -17.77 -28.58
CA ASN A 274 17.62 -18.33 -27.36
C ASN A 274 16.52 -18.90 -26.46
N THR A 275 16.35 -20.22 -26.49
CA THR A 275 15.33 -20.96 -25.72
C THR A 275 15.49 -20.79 -24.21
N TYR A 276 16.72 -20.73 -23.69
CA TYR A 276 16.98 -20.49 -22.27
C TYR A 276 16.45 -19.13 -21.81
N ILE A 277 16.68 -18.05 -22.58
CA ILE A 277 16.15 -16.71 -22.26
C ILE A 277 14.62 -16.70 -22.29
N ARG A 278 14.01 -17.47 -23.21
CA ARG A 278 12.56 -17.60 -23.31
C ARG A 278 11.93 -18.36 -22.14
N GLU A 279 12.53 -19.47 -21.72
CA GLU A 279 11.97 -20.41 -20.75
C GLU A 279 12.33 -20.09 -19.30
N THR A 280 13.58 -19.68 -19.04
CA THR A 280 14.10 -19.48 -17.68
C THR A 280 13.60 -18.18 -17.06
N ILE A 281 13.34 -17.15 -17.87
CA ILE A 281 12.86 -15.87 -17.37
C ILE A 281 11.35 -15.76 -17.57
N LYS A 282 10.61 -16.47 -16.71
CA LYS A 282 9.16 -16.29 -16.58
C LYS A 282 8.90 -14.98 -15.85
N THR A 283 8.43 -13.99 -16.61
CA THR A 283 7.80 -12.79 -16.05
C THR A 283 6.37 -13.16 -15.72
N ASP A 284 6.11 -13.50 -14.47
CA ASP A 284 4.75 -13.55 -13.94
C ASP A 284 4.06 -12.16 -14.01
#